data_AF-A0A2D4S5N9-F1
#
_entry.id   AF-A0A2D4S5N9-F1
#
_cell.length_a   1.000
_cell.length_b   1.000
_cell.length_c   1.000
_cell.angle_alpha   90.00
_cell.angle_beta   90.00
_cell.angle_gamma   90.00
#
_symmetry.space_group_name_H-M   'P 1'
#
loop_
_entity.id
_entity.type
_entity.pdbx_description
1 polymer ?
#
loop_
_entity_poly.entity_id
_entity_poly.type
_entity_poly.pdbx_seq_one_letter_code
_entity_poly.pdbx_strand_id
1 'polypeptide(L)'
;MPRKHSKKTCLVNSTHYYNMLETRLVDGTIDFQARLEDGKTTSPPLQNIVTLCDYEPNGIYPVVSIDDVGAAEKMVDYLTPLGHNQIGCLTGLNYIHASKHRLKGYQNALKKVNIPFDSGLIINGDFSSTCGIKAAKLFANMPKRPTAIFSMSDKMAIGLIQGFKKLGLKVPEDISVVGFGDIEFAKFCDPTLTTIHQPAKELGS
;
A
#
# COMPACT_ATOMS: atom_id res chain seq x y z
N MET A 1 35.96 6.92 -7.59
CA MET A 1 35.09 5.93 -8.25
C MET A 1 33.99 5.51 -7.28
N PRO A 2 32.71 5.76 -7.53
CA PRO A 2 31.66 5.43 -6.57
C PRO A 2 31.26 3.95 -6.69
N ARG A 3 31.31 3.23 -5.56
CA ARG A 3 30.84 1.85 -5.44
C ARG A 3 29.34 1.79 -5.66
N LYS A 4 28.89 1.16 -6.76
CA LYS A 4 27.49 0.78 -6.99
C LYS A 4 27.02 -0.06 -5.80
N HIS A 5 26.20 0.53 -4.93
CA HIS A 5 25.43 -0.23 -3.95
C HIS A 5 24.35 -0.99 -4.72
N SER A 6 24.61 -2.28 -4.94
CA SER A 6 23.58 -3.23 -5.34
C SER A 6 22.50 -3.23 -4.25
N LYS A 7 21.34 -2.67 -4.56
CA LYS A 7 20.12 -2.92 -3.78
C LYS A 7 19.78 -4.39 -4.00
N LYS A 8 20.34 -5.28 -3.18
CA LYS A 8 19.77 -6.61 -2.98
C LYS A 8 18.44 -6.41 -2.27
N THR A 9 17.39 -6.22 -3.04
CA THR A 9 16.02 -6.48 -2.58
C THR A 9 16.04 -7.91 -2.05
N CYS A 10 15.59 -8.11 -0.81
CA CYS A 10 15.37 -9.43 -0.24
C CYS A 10 14.18 -10.05 -1.01
N LEU A 11 14.45 -10.49 -2.23
CA LEU A 11 13.55 -11.36 -2.97
C LEU A 11 13.77 -12.73 -2.34
N VAL A 12 12.82 -13.13 -1.51
CA VAL A 12 12.77 -14.50 -1.01
C VAL A 12 12.57 -15.35 -2.25
N ASN A 13 13.46 -16.31 -2.48
CA ASN A 13 13.41 -17.20 -3.64
C ASN A 13 12.12 -18.04 -3.54
N SER A 14 11.02 -17.56 -4.13
CA SER A 14 9.69 -18.19 -4.06
C SER A 14 9.71 -19.62 -4.60
N THR A 15 10.65 -19.91 -5.51
CA THR A 15 11.00 -21.26 -5.98
C THR A 15 11.25 -22.25 -4.85
N HIS A 16 11.85 -21.83 -3.73
CA HIS A 16 12.09 -22.72 -2.59
C HIS A 16 10.78 -23.25 -1.99
N TYR A 17 9.76 -22.40 -1.85
CA TYR A 17 8.48 -22.79 -1.28
C TYR A 17 7.63 -23.60 -2.26
N TYR A 18 7.69 -23.30 -3.55
CA TYR A 18 7.04 -24.15 -4.55
C TYR A 18 7.72 -25.52 -4.67
N ASN A 19 9.05 -25.59 -4.52
CA ASN A 19 9.75 -26.88 -4.46
C ASN A 19 9.27 -27.74 -3.27
N MET A 20 8.85 -27.16 -2.15
CA MET A 20 8.28 -27.91 -1.03
C MET A 20 6.96 -28.59 -1.41
N LEU A 21 6.15 -27.99 -2.29
CA LEU A 21 4.96 -28.62 -2.87
C LEU A 21 5.34 -29.76 -3.82
N GLU A 22 6.27 -29.50 -4.73
CA GLU A 22 6.72 -30.50 -5.72
C GLU A 22 7.35 -31.73 -5.04
N THR A 23 8.12 -31.50 -3.99
CA THR A 23 8.76 -32.55 -3.18
C THR A 23 7.84 -33.15 -2.12
N ARG A 24 6.57 -32.72 -2.06
CA ARG A 24 5.56 -33.18 -1.09
C ARG A 24 5.98 -33.03 0.38
N LEU A 25 6.78 -32.02 0.68
CA LEU A 25 7.08 -31.61 2.05
C LEU A 25 5.90 -30.87 2.70
N VAL A 26 4.99 -30.34 1.88
CA VAL A 26 3.73 -29.70 2.29
C VAL A 26 2.60 -30.08 1.34
N ASP A 27 1.36 -30.04 1.83
CA ASP A 27 0.16 -30.37 1.04
C ASP A 27 -0.40 -29.17 0.25
N GLY A 28 -0.05 -27.94 0.63
CA GLY A 28 -0.55 -26.70 0.03
C GLY A 28 0.21 -25.47 0.49
N THR A 29 0.06 -24.35 -0.22
CA THR A 29 0.66 -23.06 0.15
C THR A 29 -0.37 -21.93 0.12
N ILE A 30 -0.23 -21.02 1.08
CA ILE A 30 -0.85 -19.69 1.05
C ILE A 30 0.21 -18.71 0.58
N ASP A 31 0.00 -18.14 -0.60
CA ASP A 31 0.94 -17.24 -1.22
C ASP A 31 0.53 -15.78 -1.05
N PHE A 32 1.33 -15.03 -0.28
CA PHE A 32 1.15 -13.60 -0.05
C PHE A 32 1.82 -12.73 -1.13
N GLN A 33 2.64 -13.33 -2.01
CA GLN A 33 3.37 -12.61 -3.04
C GLN A 33 2.87 -13.09 -4.39
N ALA A 34 2.13 -12.23 -5.10
CA ALA A 34 1.59 -12.54 -6.42
C ALA A 34 2.65 -12.68 -7.53
N ARG A 35 3.90 -13.03 -7.21
CA ARG A 35 4.99 -13.02 -8.17
C ARG A 35 5.88 -14.26 -8.15
N LEU A 36 5.72 -15.02 -9.22
CA LEU A 36 6.77 -15.74 -9.92
C LEU A 36 7.68 -14.70 -10.61
N GLU A 37 8.99 -14.70 -10.31
CA GLU A 37 9.93 -13.59 -10.61
C GLU A 37 10.02 -13.16 -12.09
N ASP A 38 9.52 -13.97 -13.04
CA ASP A 38 9.88 -13.84 -14.44
C ASP A 38 8.77 -14.20 -15.44
N GLY A 39 7.58 -14.63 -15.00
CA GLY A 39 6.56 -15.19 -15.91
C GLY A 39 7.06 -16.37 -16.74
N LYS A 40 8.23 -16.94 -16.38
CA LYS A 40 8.90 -18.05 -17.06
C LYS A 40 8.96 -19.29 -16.19
N THR A 41 8.78 -19.14 -14.88
CA THR A 41 8.37 -20.27 -14.06
C THR A 41 6.98 -20.66 -14.51
N THR A 42 6.91 -21.75 -15.29
CA THR A 42 5.65 -22.44 -15.56
C THR A 42 4.99 -22.66 -14.23
N SER A 43 3.80 -22.07 -14.02
CA SER A 43 2.97 -22.36 -12.86
C SER A 43 3.00 -23.87 -12.65
N PRO A 44 3.52 -24.38 -11.52
CA PRO A 44 3.57 -25.82 -11.31
C PRO A 44 2.14 -26.35 -11.49
N PRO A 45 1.96 -27.50 -12.17
CA PRO A 45 0.65 -28.08 -12.36
C PRO A 45 0.17 -28.67 -11.02
N LEU A 46 -0.14 -27.83 -10.03
CA LEU A 46 -0.39 -28.29 -8.67
C LEU A 46 -1.61 -27.58 -8.07
N GLN A 47 -2.62 -28.40 -7.88
CA GLN A 47 -3.74 -28.19 -6.97
C GLN A 47 -3.17 -27.82 -5.58
N ASN A 48 -3.86 -26.95 -4.83
CA ASN A 48 -3.57 -26.53 -3.44
C ASN A 48 -2.68 -25.27 -3.23
N ILE A 49 -2.63 -24.35 -4.20
CA ILE A 49 -2.12 -22.98 -3.98
C ILE A 49 -3.31 -22.03 -3.85
N VAL A 50 -3.32 -21.21 -2.80
CA VAL A 50 -4.26 -20.09 -2.64
C VAL A 50 -3.46 -18.80 -2.49
N THR A 51 -3.80 -17.79 -3.27
CA THR A 51 -3.18 -16.46 -3.15
C THR A 51 -3.95 -15.59 -2.17
N LEU A 52 -3.24 -14.79 -1.37
CA LEU A 52 -3.83 -13.92 -0.36
C LEU A 52 -3.38 -12.46 -0.56
N CYS A 53 -4.34 -11.54 -0.50
CA CYS A 53 -4.17 -10.07 -0.53
C CYS A 53 -3.63 -9.48 -1.85
N ASP A 54 -2.65 -10.10 -2.51
CA ASP A 54 -2.13 -9.69 -3.81
C ASP A 54 -2.32 -10.84 -4.80
N TYR A 55 -2.70 -10.52 -6.04
CA TYR A 55 -2.96 -11.54 -7.05
C TYR A 55 -2.67 -11.03 -8.46
N GLU A 56 -2.34 -11.96 -9.35
CA GLU A 56 -2.31 -11.68 -10.78
C GLU A 56 -3.76 -11.70 -11.32
N PRO A 57 -4.24 -10.63 -11.99
CA PRO A 57 -5.63 -10.52 -12.46
C PRO A 57 -6.09 -11.65 -13.39
N ASN A 58 -5.15 -12.31 -14.07
CA ASN A 58 -5.39 -13.45 -14.95
C ASN A 58 -4.68 -14.72 -14.42
N GLY A 59 -4.37 -14.74 -13.12
CA GLY A 59 -3.77 -15.89 -12.46
C GLY A 59 -4.72 -17.09 -12.45
N ILE A 60 -4.15 -18.29 -12.38
CA ILE A 60 -4.91 -19.55 -12.39
C ILE A 60 -5.27 -20.04 -10.97
N TYR A 61 -4.77 -19.38 -9.93
CA TYR A 61 -4.96 -19.79 -8.55
C TYR A 61 -6.15 -19.08 -7.92
N PRO A 62 -6.90 -19.77 -7.03
CA PRO A 62 -7.87 -19.12 -6.16
C PRO A 62 -7.25 -17.94 -5.40
N VAL A 63 -8.06 -16.89 -5.21
CA VAL A 63 -7.64 -15.64 -4.55
C VAL A 63 -8.59 -15.35 -3.41
N VAL A 64 -8.03 -15.05 -2.24
CA VAL A 64 -8.74 -14.38 -1.15
C VAL A 64 -8.16 -12.97 -1.02
N SER A 65 -9.00 -11.95 -1.24
CA SER A 65 -8.58 -10.55 -1.21
C SER A 65 -9.75 -9.65 -0.79
N ILE A 66 -9.46 -8.36 -0.63
CA ILE A 66 -10.46 -7.33 -0.38
C ILE A 66 -10.70 -6.50 -1.64
N ASP A 67 -11.80 -5.76 -1.67
CA ASP A 67 -12.02 -4.71 -2.67
C ASP A 67 -11.12 -3.49 -2.38
N ASP A 68 -9.85 -3.58 -2.80
CA ASP A 68 -8.87 -2.50 -2.65
C ASP A 68 -9.28 -1.21 -3.40
N VAL A 69 -10.00 -1.34 -4.52
CA VAL A 69 -10.49 -0.19 -5.30
C VAL A 69 -11.55 0.55 -4.48
N GLY A 70 -12.62 -0.14 -4.08
CA GLY A 70 -13.71 0.44 -3.31
C GLY A 70 -13.27 0.93 -1.93
N ALA A 71 -12.33 0.23 -1.29
CA ALA A 71 -11.76 0.66 -0.01
C ALA A 71 -10.98 1.98 -0.13
N ALA A 72 -10.18 2.15 -1.18
CA ALA A 72 -9.47 3.40 -1.44
C ALA A 72 -10.42 4.53 -1.87
N GLU A 73 -11.44 4.23 -2.68
CA GLU A 73 -12.50 5.19 -3.03
C GLU A 73 -13.17 5.72 -1.77
N LYS A 74 -13.56 4.83 -0.86
CA LYS A 74 -14.20 5.18 0.41
C LYS A 74 -13.34 6.12 1.27
N MET A 75 -12.02 5.94 1.28
CA MET A 75 -11.13 6.82 2.03
C MET A 75 -11.07 8.24 1.44
N VAL A 76 -11.02 8.36 0.12
CA VAL A 76 -11.03 9.68 -0.54
C VAL A 76 -12.42 10.34 -0.43
N ASP A 77 -13.48 9.55 -0.57
CA ASP A 77 -14.87 9.99 -0.34
C ASP A 77 -15.09 10.48 1.10
N TYR A 78 -14.32 9.97 2.07
CA TYR A 78 -14.31 10.49 3.45
C TYR A 78 -13.59 11.84 3.57
N LEU A 79 -12.49 12.05 2.85
CA LEU A 79 -11.69 13.29 2.92
C LEU A 79 -12.37 14.49 2.25
N THR A 80 -13.07 14.26 1.13
CA THR A 80 -13.59 15.36 0.30
C THR A 80 -14.67 16.23 0.99
N PRO A 81 -15.64 15.68 1.76
CA PRO A 81 -16.63 16.50 2.49
C PRO A 81 -16.01 17.31 3.64
N LEU A 82 -14.81 16.95 4.09
CA LEU A 82 -14.04 17.72 5.08
C LEU A 82 -13.38 18.97 4.47
N GLY A 83 -13.57 19.22 3.17
CA GLY A 83 -13.05 20.39 2.45
C GLY A 83 -11.71 20.16 1.73
N HIS A 84 -11.17 18.93 1.78
CA HIS A 84 -9.93 18.60 1.08
C HIS A 84 -10.14 18.46 -0.43
N ASN A 85 -9.51 19.34 -1.21
CA ASN A 85 -9.52 19.31 -2.67
C ASN A 85 -8.13 19.11 -3.32
N GLN A 86 -7.08 19.10 -2.50
CA GLN A 86 -5.71 18.79 -2.90
C GLN A 86 -5.19 17.68 -2.00
N ILE A 87 -5.43 16.44 -2.43
CA ILE A 87 -5.15 15.24 -1.66
C ILE A 87 -3.89 14.60 -2.24
N GLY A 88 -2.87 14.38 -1.41
CA GLY A 88 -1.69 13.62 -1.76
C GLY A 88 -1.92 12.12 -1.62
N CYS A 89 -1.16 11.32 -2.35
CA CYS A 89 -1.18 9.87 -2.20
C CYS A 89 0.24 9.32 -2.01
N LEU A 90 0.48 8.69 -0.86
CA LEU A 90 1.68 7.90 -0.62
C LEU A 90 1.37 6.44 -0.96
N THR A 91 1.79 6.03 -2.15
CA THR A 91 1.52 4.70 -2.69
C THR A 91 2.44 3.65 -2.08
N GLY A 92 2.07 2.39 -2.25
CA GLY A 92 2.99 1.27 -2.03
C GLY A 92 3.92 1.02 -3.21
N LEU A 93 4.51 -0.17 -3.22
CA LEU A 93 5.34 -0.64 -4.33
C LEU A 93 4.47 -0.82 -5.59
N ASN A 94 4.92 -0.26 -6.71
CA ASN A 94 4.16 -0.17 -7.96
C ASN A 94 3.89 -1.52 -8.64
N TYR A 95 4.63 -2.57 -8.28
CA TYR A 95 4.44 -3.91 -8.82
C TYR A 95 3.37 -4.72 -8.09
N ILE A 96 3.00 -4.32 -6.86
CA ILE A 96 1.93 -4.96 -6.08
C ILE A 96 0.57 -4.54 -6.67
N HIS A 97 -0.29 -5.52 -6.96
CA HIS A 97 -1.61 -5.28 -7.54
C HIS A 97 -2.54 -4.54 -6.57
N ALA A 98 -2.51 -4.87 -5.28
CA ALA A 98 -3.22 -4.09 -4.26
C ALA A 98 -2.87 -2.58 -4.31
N SER A 99 -1.58 -2.22 -4.48
CA SER A 99 -1.17 -0.81 -4.66
C SER A 99 -1.78 -0.18 -5.90
N LYS A 100 -1.84 -0.92 -7.02
CA LYS A 100 -2.44 -0.44 -8.27
C LYS A 100 -3.95 -0.24 -8.12
N HIS A 101 -4.63 -1.18 -7.48
CA HIS A 101 -6.07 -1.10 -7.20
C HIS A 101 -6.40 0.06 -6.25
N ARG A 102 -5.63 0.26 -5.18
CA ARG A 102 -5.81 1.42 -4.30
C ARG A 102 -5.56 2.74 -5.03
N LEU A 103 -4.56 2.80 -5.92
CA LEU A 103 -4.32 4.00 -6.74
C LEU A 103 -5.50 4.26 -7.69
N LYS A 104 -6.05 3.19 -8.28
CA LYS A 104 -7.22 3.26 -9.14
C LYS A 104 -8.44 3.78 -8.39
N GLY A 105 -8.68 3.30 -7.17
CA GLY A 105 -9.77 3.79 -6.33
C GLY A 105 -9.61 5.27 -5.96
N TYR A 106 -8.39 5.66 -5.57
CA TYR A 106 -8.05 7.08 -5.36
C TYR A 106 -8.38 7.95 -6.59
N GLN A 107 -7.99 7.53 -7.78
CA GLN A 107 -8.27 8.24 -9.04
C GLN A 107 -9.78 8.31 -9.35
N ASN A 108 -10.51 7.22 -9.13
CA ASN A 108 -11.94 7.14 -9.37
C ASN A 108 -12.71 8.10 -8.45
N ALA A 109 -12.36 8.15 -7.16
CA ALA A 109 -12.99 9.05 -6.20
C ALA A 109 -12.73 10.52 -6.51
N LEU A 110 -11.50 10.91 -6.87
CA LEU A 110 -11.22 12.28 -7.32
C LEU A 110 -12.07 12.66 -8.54
N LYS A 111 -12.18 11.75 -9.51
CA LYS A 111 -13.01 11.96 -10.71
C LYS A 111 -14.48 12.14 -10.36
N LYS A 112 -15.02 11.37 -9.41
CA LYS A 112 -16.43 11.45 -8.96
C LYS A 112 -16.80 12.83 -8.42
N VAL A 113 -15.87 13.53 -7.77
CA VAL A 113 -16.08 14.88 -7.23
C VAL A 113 -15.44 16.00 -8.06
N ASN A 114 -15.05 15.71 -9.31
CA ASN A 114 -14.43 16.66 -10.23
C ASN A 114 -13.13 17.32 -9.71
N ILE A 115 -12.37 16.63 -8.86
CA ILE A 115 -11.00 17.05 -8.50
C ILE A 115 -10.05 16.51 -9.59
N PRO A 116 -9.26 17.36 -10.25
CA PRO A 116 -8.27 16.90 -11.23
C PRO A 116 -7.23 15.98 -10.60
N PHE A 117 -6.97 14.84 -11.22
CA PHE A 117 -5.84 14.00 -10.85
C PHE A 117 -4.53 14.72 -11.21
N ASP A 118 -3.68 14.92 -10.21
CA ASP A 118 -2.34 15.48 -10.37
C ASP A 118 -1.29 14.42 -10.01
N SER A 119 -0.52 13.97 -10.99
CA SER A 119 0.58 13.03 -10.77
C SER A 119 1.69 13.58 -9.87
N GLY A 120 1.82 14.91 -9.76
CA GLY A 120 2.75 15.58 -8.86
C GLY A 120 2.42 15.39 -7.37
N LEU A 121 1.19 15.00 -7.04
CA LEU A 121 0.75 14.67 -5.67
C LEU A 121 0.97 13.20 -5.30
N ILE A 122 1.62 12.42 -6.17
CA ILE A 122 1.87 11.00 -5.95
C ILE A 122 3.33 10.79 -5.55
N ILE A 123 3.54 10.15 -4.39
CA ILE A 123 4.86 9.71 -3.95
C ILE A 123 4.84 8.19 -3.80
N ASN A 124 5.85 7.53 -4.36
CA ASN A 124 6.00 6.08 -4.24
C ASN A 124 6.70 5.72 -2.92
N GLY A 125 6.03 4.88 -2.12
CA GLY A 125 6.55 4.29 -0.90
C GLY A 125 6.99 2.84 -1.08
N ASP A 126 7.47 2.26 0.01
CA ASP A 126 7.94 0.87 0.09
C ASP A 126 7.31 0.08 1.26
N PHE A 127 6.20 0.59 1.80
CA PHE A 127 5.51 0.09 3.00
C PHE A 127 6.27 0.23 4.33
N SER A 128 7.44 0.89 4.34
CA SER A 128 8.17 1.18 5.57
C SER A 128 7.76 2.51 6.21
N SER A 129 7.84 2.60 7.53
CA SER A 129 7.69 3.89 8.23
C SER A 129 8.76 4.90 7.82
N THR A 130 9.99 4.42 7.53
CA THR A 130 11.10 5.25 7.06
C THR A 130 10.79 5.95 5.74
N CYS A 131 10.10 5.29 4.79
CA CYS A 131 9.68 5.96 3.56
C CYS A 131 8.60 7.02 3.84
N GLY A 132 7.70 6.79 4.80
CA GLY A 132 6.72 7.78 5.25
C GLY A 132 7.39 9.06 5.78
N ILE A 133 8.43 8.92 6.62
CA ILE A 133 9.19 10.09 7.14
C ILE A 133 9.84 10.88 6.00
N LYS A 134 10.38 10.19 4.99
CA LYS A 134 10.97 10.83 3.80
C LYS A 134 9.91 11.52 2.95
N ALA A 135 8.78 10.85 2.74
CA ALA A 135 7.65 11.38 1.98
C ALA A 135 7.06 12.64 2.62
N ALA A 136 7.03 12.73 3.95
CA ALA A 136 6.58 13.93 4.66
C ALA A 136 7.39 15.17 4.25
N LYS A 137 8.71 15.05 4.15
CA LYS A 137 9.58 16.14 3.68
C LYS A 137 9.30 16.51 2.22
N LEU A 138 9.01 15.53 1.38
CA LEU A 138 8.71 15.76 -0.03
C LEU A 138 7.37 16.50 -0.19
N PHE A 139 6.32 16.03 0.48
CA PHE A 139 5.01 16.70 0.48
C PHE A 139 5.08 18.12 1.07
N ALA A 140 5.77 18.29 2.20
CA ALA A 140 5.90 19.59 2.87
C ALA A 140 6.59 20.66 2.00
N ASN A 141 7.49 20.26 1.10
CA ASN A 141 8.23 21.14 0.21
C ASN A 141 7.57 21.35 -1.16
N MET A 142 6.38 20.78 -1.41
CA MET A 142 5.67 21.01 -2.66
C MET A 142 5.21 22.48 -2.76
N PRO A 143 5.37 23.14 -3.94
CA PRO A 143 4.89 24.52 -4.12
C PRO A 143 3.38 24.67 -3.86
N LYS A 144 2.62 23.65 -4.24
CA LYS A 144 1.22 23.47 -3.87
C LYS A 144 1.13 22.23 -2.98
N ARG A 145 1.18 22.46 -1.66
CA ARG A 145 1.20 21.40 -0.65
C ARG A 145 -0.20 20.80 -0.48
N PRO A 146 -0.35 19.46 -0.52
CA PRO A 146 -1.63 18.84 -0.23
C PRO A 146 -2.10 19.14 1.20
N THR A 147 -3.42 19.24 1.36
CA THR A 147 -4.06 19.48 2.67
C THR A 147 -4.41 18.17 3.38
N ALA A 148 -4.47 17.06 2.64
CA ALA A 148 -4.61 15.72 3.19
C ALA A 148 -3.73 14.73 2.42
N ILE A 149 -3.28 13.66 3.06
CA ILE A 149 -2.54 12.58 2.42
C ILE A 149 -3.21 11.25 2.73
N PHE A 150 -3.58 10.53 1.67
CA PHE A 150 -3.92 9.11 1.74
C PHE A 150 -2.66 8.27 1.66
N SER A 151 -2.38 7.47 2.68
CA SER A 151 -1.28 6.52 2.70
C SER A 151 -1.80 5.09 2.56
N MET A 152 -1.26 4.32 1.62
CA MET A 152 -1.70 2.94 1.36
C MET A 152 -1.29 1.92 2.43
N SER A 153 -0.74 2.37 3.57
CA SER A 153 -0.41 1.54 4.72
C SER A 153 -0.28 2.39 5.98
N ASP A 154 -0.78 1.87 7.10
CA ASP A 154 -0.63 2.52 8.40
C ASP A 154 0.83 2.74 8.81
N LYS A 155 1.74 1.81 8.49
CA LYS A 155 3.17 1.99 8.83
C LYS A 155 3.75 3.24 8.17
N MET A 156 3.39 3.47 6.90
CA MET A 156 3.80 4.66 6.16
C MET A 156 3.10 5.91 6.68
N ALA A 157 1.80 5.83 7.00
CA ALA A 157 1.03 6.92 7.59
C ALA A 157 1.62 7.41 8.93
N ILE A 158 2.00 6.48 9.79
CA ILE A 158 2.69 6.78 11.06
C ILE A 158 4.04 7.46 10.80
N GLY A 159 4.77 6.98 9.79
CA GLY A 159 5.98 7.64 9.31
C GLY A 159 5.73 9.07 8.82
N LEU A 160 4.65 9.31 8.09
CA LEU A 160 4.23 10.65 7.65
C LEU A 160 3.98 11.56 8.84
N ILE A 161 3.16 11.13 9.81
CA ILE A 161 2.86 11.88 11.04
C ILE A 161 4.15 12.27 11.76
N GLN A 162 5.06 11.31 11.99
CA GLN A 162 6.34 11.58 12.63
C GLN A 162 7.19 12.56 11.82
N GLY A 163 7.19 12.43 10.49
CA GLY A 163 7.92 13.33 9.59
C GLY A 163 7.38 14.76 9.63
N PHE A 164 6.07 14.95 9.61
CA PHE A 164 5.44 16.27 9.71
C PHE A 164 5.69 16.93 11.06
N LYS A 165 5.57 16.18 12.17
CA LYS A 165 5.93 16.67 13.51
C LYS A 165 7.36 17.19 13.56
N LYS A 166 8.33 16.48 12.96
CA LYS A 166 9.74 16.93 12.88
C LYS A 166 9.95 18.19 12.05
N LEU A 167 9.01 18.53 11.17
CA LEU A 167 9.02 19.74 10.35
C LEU A 167 8.21 20.88 10.97
N GLY A 168 7.66 20.67 12.18
CA GLY A 168 6.83 21.66 12.86
C GLY A 168 5.40 21.77 12.31
N LEU A 169 4.97 20.82 11.47
CA LEU A 169 3.59 20.75 10.95
C LEU A 169 2.73 19.92 11.88
N LYS A 170 1.53 20.43 12.17
CA LYS A 170 0.53 19.77 13.00
C LYS A 170 -0.36 18.86 12.13
N VAL A 171 -0.61 17.68 12.64
CA VAL A 171 -1.60 16.74 12.08
C VAL A 171 -2.73 16.66 13.10
N PRO A 172 -3.99 16.95 12.73
CA PRO A 172 -4.49 17.20 11.38
C PRO A 172 -4.50 18.67 10.91
N GLU A 173 -4.15 19.65 11.76
CA GLU A 173 -4.48 21.07 11.52
C GLU A 173 -3.80 21.68 10.29
N ASP A 174 -2.53 21.37 10.05
CA ASP A 174 -1.80 21.85 8.86
C ASP A 174 -1.89 20.89 7.68
N ILE A 175 -2.01 19.60 7.99
CA ILE A 175 -2.12 18.51 7.01
C ILE A 175 -2.78 17.28 7.65
N SER A 176 -3.84 16.78 7.03
CA SER A 176 -4.50 15.55 7.46
C SER A 176 -3.78 14.32 6.91
N VAL A 177 -3.72 13.24 7.70
CA VAL A 177 -3.12 11.96 7.29
C VAL A 177 -4.10 10.83 7.58
N VAL A 178 -4.37 10.01 6.56
CA VAL A 178 -5.20 8.81 6.68
C VAL A 178 -4.46 7.59 6.15
N GLY A 179 -4.72 6.43 6.77
CA GLY A 179 -4.01 5.18 6.54
C GLY A 179 -4.83 4.10 5.84
N PHE A 180 -4.26 2.90 5.83
CA PHE A 180 -4.90 1.68 5.33
C PHE A 180 -4.32 0.47 6.08
N GLY A 181 -5.17 -0.34 6.69
CA GLY A 181 -4.82 -1.59 7.34
C GLY A 181 -5.47 -1.78 8.71
N ASP A 182 -5.72 -0.70 9.44
CA ASP A 182 -6.14 -0.72 10.86
C ASP A 182 -5.28 -1.63 11.74
N ILE A 183 -3.95 -1.44 11.65
CA ILE A 183 -3.02 -2.15 12.53
C ILE A 183 -3.24 -1.68 13.97
N GLU A 184 -2.99 -2.55 14.94
CA GLU A 184 -3.18 -2.24 16.37
C GLU A 184 -2.50 -0.92 16.80
N PHE A 185 -1.29 -0.67 16.30
CA PHE A 185 -0.55 0.56 16.57
C PHE A 185 -1.23 1.85 16.09
N ALA A 186 -2.14 1.81 15.10
CA ALA A 186 -2.86 2.98 14.60
C ALA A 186 -3.67 3.68 15.71
N LYS A 187 -4.18 2.91 16.68
CA LYS A 187 -4.96 3.37 17.84
C LYS A 187 -4.12 4.13 18.87
N PHE A 188 -2.83 3.81 18.93
CA PHE A 188 -1.88 4.36 19.90
C PHE A 188 -1.00 5.46 19.30
N CYS A 189 -1.24 5.84 18.05
CA CYS A 189 -0.57 6.97 17.44
C CYS A 189 -1.09 8.29 18.01
N ASP A 190 -0.24 9.30 17.98
CA ASP A 190 -0.59 10.67 18.33
C ASP A 190 -0.35 11.57 17.11
N PRO A 191 -1.41 12.14 16.47
CA PRO A 191 -2.82 11.84 16.75
C PRO A 191 -3.20 10.41 16.37
N THR A 192 -4.33 9.92 16.89
CA THR A 192 -4.89 8.61 16.51
C THR A 192 -5.14 8.56 15.00
N LEU A 193 -4.72 7.48 14.36
CA LEU A 193 -4.77 7.38 12.90
C LEU A 193 -6.16 6.94 12.42
N THR A 194 -6.78 7.77 11.58
CA THR A 194 -7.93 7.35 10.77
C THR A 194 -7.45 6.44 9.65
N THR A 195 -8.02 5.24 9.51
CA THR A 195 -7.53 4.21 8.57
C THR A 195 -8.64 3.28 8.09
N ILE A 196 -8.48 2.73 6.89
CA ILE A 196 -9.34 1.64 6.39
C ILE A 196 -9.05 0.36 7.17
N HIS A 197 -10.09 -0.26 7.70
CA HIS A 197 -9.98 -1.58 8.30
C HIS A 197 -9.82 -2.67 7.23
N GLN A 198 -8.69 -3.38 7.25
CA GLN A 198 -8.49 -4.61 6.49
C GLN A 198 -8.62 -5.79 7.45
N PRO A 199 -9.62 -6.68 7.26
CA PRO A 199 -9.90 -7.74 8.22
C PRO A 199 -8.90 -8.90 8.12
N ALA A 200 -7.66 -8.66 8.57
CA ALA A 200 -6.53 -9.59 8.40
C ALA A 200 -6.79 -10.98 9.01
N LYS A 201 -7.57 -11.05 10.10
CA LYS A 201 -7.94 -12.33 10.74
C LYS A 201 -8.90 -13.15 9.88
N GLU A 202 -9.87 -12.50 9.24
CA GLU A 202 -10.85 -13.16 8.37
C GLU A 202 -10.23 -13.56 7.03
N LEU A 203 -9.27 -12.78 6.54
CA LEU A 203 -8.49 -13.12 5.35
C LEU A 203 -7.64 -14.39 5.57
N GLY A 204 -7.14 -14.62 6.79
CA GLY A 204 -6.28 -15.77 7.10
C GLY A 204 -7.00 -16.99 7.68
N SER A 205 -8.32 -16.98 7.78
CA SER A 205 -9.12 -18.07 8.40
C SER A 205 -9.54 -19.16 7.44
#